data_AF-A0A9X8LZR5-F1
#
_entry.id   AF-A0A9X8LZR5-F1
#
_cell.length_a   1.000
_cell.length_b   1.000
_cell.length_c   1.000
_cell.angle_alpha   90.00
_cell.angle_beta   90.00
_cell.angle_gamma   90.00
#
_symmetry.space_group_name_H-M   'P 1'
#
loop_
_entity.id
_entity.type
_entity.pdbx_description
1 polymer ?
#
loop_
_entity_poly.entity_id
_entity_poly.type
_entity_poly.pdbx_seq_one_letter_code
_entity_poly.pdbx_strand_id
1 'polypeptide(L)'
;MEIYYCDKWSNIKKKPWNIIDENAAKTLHENRHSYTAVLSDGEQPKYLVNVTEKWVSVSFLNDFLRKYLHYDFIVKEDNRLFLRTIMYWEYDGDTQLKSMILGYQENGHIAMEQKDSKTGEVEERETKDDVSRNWDTFPEFGQYLYLCKEER
;
A
#
# COMPACT_ATOMS: atom_id res chain seq x y z
N MET A 1 3.97 14.49 10.18
CA MET A 1 3.46 14.19 8.83
C MET A 1 2.15 14.88 8.65
N GLU A 2 2.02 15.60 7.55
CA GLU A 2 0.78 16.25 7.14
C GLU A 2 -0.05 15.29 6.29
N ILE A 3 -1.38 15.45 6.30
CA ILE A 3 -2.29 14.58 5.55
C ILE A 3 -3.21 15.45 4.71
N TYR A 4 -3.34 15.12 3.43
CA TYR A 4 -4.40 15.64 2.58
C TYR A 4 -5.08 14.51 1.83
N TYR A 5 -6.26 14.79 1.28
CA TYR A 5 -7.13 13.78 0.70
C TYR A 5 -7.40 14.05 -0.77
N CYS A 6 -7.59 12.99 -1.53
CA CYS A 6 -7.99 13.06 -2.93
C CYS A 6 -8.78 11.81 -3.34
N ASP A 7 -9.44 11.86 -4.49
CA ASP A 7 -10.14 10.69 -5.02
C ASP A 7 -9.16 9.54 -5.29
N LYS A 8 -8.02 9.86 -5.89
CA LYS A 8 -6.98 8.89 -6.26
C LYS A 8 -5.63 9.55 -6.51
N TRP A 9 -4.54 8.84 -6.25
CA TRP A 9 -3.21 9.25 -6.70
C TRP A 9 -2.88 8.78 -8.13
N SER A 10 -2.30 9.67 -8.96
CA SER A 10 -1.75 9.32 -10.27
C SER A 10 -0.29 8.89 -10.17
N ASN A 11 0.02 7.60 -10.35
CA ASN A 11 1.42 7.16 -10.40
C ASN A 11 2.17 7.70 -11.62
N ILE A 12 1.46 7.89 -12.76
CA ILE A 12 2.06 8.43 -13.99
C ILE A 12 2.33 9.92 -13.85
N LYS A 13 1.33 10.69 -13.39
CA LYS A 13 1.46 12.16 -13.27
C LYS A 13 2.09 12.60 -11.94
N LYS A 14 2.35 11.67 -11.02
CA LYS A 14 2.90 11.90 -9.67
C LYS A 14 2.17 13.01 -8.89
N LYS A 15 0.84 12.99 -8.97
CA LYS A 15 -0.02 14.02 -8.36
C LYS A 15 -1.40 13.48 -8.00
N PRO A 16 -2.14 14.12 -7.09
CA PRO A 16 -3.52 13.72 -6.77
C PRO A 16 -4.48 14.03 -7.94
N TRP A 17 -5.50 13.20 -8.07
CA TRP A 17 -6.72 13.47 -8.82
C TRP A 17 -7.76 14.01 -7.85
N ASN A 18 -8.30 15.19 -8.13
CA ASN A 18 -9.34 15.85 -7.34
C ASN A 18 -9.01 15.88 -5.84
N ILE A 19 -8.32 16.93 -5.41
CA ILE A 19 -8.13 17.18 -3.98
C ILE A 19 -9.52 17.42 -3.37
N ILE A 20 -9.81 16.72 -2.29
CA ILE A 20 -11.05 16.87 -1.52
C ILE A 20 -10.71 17.38 -0.13
N ASP A 21 -11.62 18.15 0.45
CA ASP A 21 -11.46 18.60 1.83
C ASP A 21 -11.64 17.45 2.83
N GLU A 22 -11.21 17.70 4.07
CA GLU A 22 -11.23 16.71 5.15
C GLU A 22 -12.65 16.22 5.49
N ASN A 23 -13.66 17.10 5.45
CA ASN A 23 -15.04 16.72 5.77
C ASN A 23 -15.63 15.80 4.69
N ALA A 24 -15.34 16.07 3.42
CA ALA A 24 -15.71 15.21 2.32
C ALA A 24 -15.02 13.84 2.44
N ALA A 25 -13.71 13.82 2.70
CA ALA A 25 -12.97 12.57 2.90
C ALA A 25 -13.49 11.76 4.10
N LYS A 26 -13.84 12.43 5.21
CA LYS A 26 -14.43 11.81 6.39
C LYS A 26 -15.79 11.19 6.08
N THR A 27 -16.62 11.91 5.32
CA THR A 27 -17.92 11.39 4.86
C THR A 27 -17.73 10.16 3.98
N LEU A 28 -16.75 10.15 3.07
CA LEU A 28 -16.42 8.97 2.26
C LEU A 28 -16.00 7.79 3.16
N HIS A 29 -15.15 8.05 4.16
CA HIS A 29 -14.68 7.04 5.09
C HIS A 29 -15.81 6.39 5.89
N GLU A 30 -16.67 7.21 6.51
CA GLU A 30 -17.82 6.74 7.31
C GLU A 30 -18.79 5.91 6.46
N ASN A 31 -18.94 6.26 5.19
CA ASN A 31 -19.78 5.55 4.23
C ASN A 31 -19.05 4.45 3.44
N ARG A 32 -17.81 4.10 3.80
CA ARG A 32 -16.98 3.06 3.13
C ARG A 32 -16.72 3.30 1.63
N HIS A 33 -16.82 4.54 1.18
CA HIS A 33 -16.46 4.92 -0.18
C HIS A 33 -14.96 5.11 -0.35
N SER A 34 -14.48 4.97 -1.58
CA SER A 34 -13.05 5.03 -1.88
C SER A 34 -12.49 6.45 -1.78
N TYR A 35 -11.31 6.58 -1.18
CA TYR A 35 -10.49 7.79 -1.25
C TYR A 35 -9.01 7.43 -1.00
N THR A 36 -8.12 8.39 -1.25
CA THR A 36 -6.70 8.28 -0.90
C THR A 36 -6.33 9.34 0.14
N ALA A 37 -5.77 8.91 1.27
CA ALA A 37 -5.02 9.77 2.16
C ALA A 37 -3.56 9.81 1.70
N VAL A 38 -3.05 11.01 1.42
CA VAL A 38 -1.65 11.25 1.09
C VAL A 38 -0.97 11.79 2.33
N LEU A 39 0.02 11.06 2.85
CA LEU A 39 0.77 11.49 4.01
C LEU A 39 2.14 11.99 3.55
N SER A 40 2.46 13.23 3.92
CA SER A 40 3.64 13.95 3.47
C SER A 40 4.55 14.36 4.62
N ASP A 41 5.84 14.48 4.30
CA ASP A 41 6.84 15.15 5.12
C ASP A 41 7.19 16.49 4.44
N GLY A 42 6.62 17.58 4.97
CA GLY A 42 6.54 18.85 4.25
C GLY A 42 5.83 18.69 2.90
N GLU A 43 6.45 19.17 1.82
CA GLU A 43 5.89 19.07 0.47
C GLU A 43 6.09 17.70 -0.20
N GLN A 44 6.78 16.75 0.45
CA GLN A 44 7.12 15.45 -0.15
C GLN A 44 6.14 14.36 0.30
N PRO A 45 5.28 13.82 -0.58
CA PRO A 45 4.51 12.61 -0.30
C PRO A 45 5.43 11.43 0.03
N LYS A 46 5.17 10.77 1.16
CA LYS A 46 5.88 9.57 1.59
C LYS A 46 5.01 8.32 1.50
N TYR A 47 3.72 8.46 1.83
CA TYR A 47 2.79 7.33 1.82
C TYR A 47 1.48 7.69 1.12
N LEU A 48 0.94 6.71 0.40
CA LEU A 48 -0.38 6.76 -0.19
C LEU A 48 -1.22 5.66 0.42
N VAL A 49 -2.23 6.03 1.20
CA VAL A 49 -3.15 5.09 1.83
C VAL A 49 -4.47 5.15 1.08
N ASN A 50 -4.73 4.13 0.25
CA ASN A 50 -6.01 3.97 -0.42
C ASN A 50 -6.95 3.20 0.50
N VAL A 51 -8.11 3.77 0.78
CA VAL A 51 -9.12 3.16 1.63
C VAL A 51 -10.35 2.90 0.78
N THR A 52 -10.89 1.69 0.85
CA THR A 52 -12.17 1.30 0.25
C THR A 52 -12.93 0.37 1.20
N GLU A 53 -14.17 0.03 0.87
CA GLU A 53 -14.95 -0.97 1.61
C GLU A 53 -14.24 -2.34 1.71
N LYS A 54 -13.60 -2.80 0.63
CA LYS A 54 -13.14 -4.20 0.50
C LYS A 54 -11.64 -4.37 0.66
N TRP A 55 -10.87 -3.31 0.48
CA TRP A 55 -9.41 -3.34 0.57
C TRP A 55 -8.87 -2.01 1.07
N VAL A 56 -7.72 -2.09 1.73
CA VAL A 56 -6.88 -0.95 2.11
C VAL A 56 -5.50 -1.23 1.53
N SER A 57 -4.86 -0.24 0.91
CA SER A 57 -3.47 -0.40 0.49
C SER A 57 -2.60 0.73 0.99
N VAL A 58 -1.33 0.44 1.24
CA VAL A 58 -0.31 1.46 1.51
C VAL A 58 0.75 1.39 0.43
N SER A 59 1.05 2.50 -0.23
CA SER A 59 2.22 2.62 -1.11
C SER A 59 3.26 3.52 -0.47
N PHE A 60 4.51 3.07 -0.45
CA PHE A 60 5.66 3.80 0.06
C PHE A 60 6.42 4.40 -1.11
N LEU A 61 6.68 5.70 -1.05
CA LEU A 61 7.26 6.46 -2.14
C LEU A 61 8.71 6.85 -1.83
N ASN A 62 9.59 6.66 -2.82
CA ASN A 62 10.94 7.22 -2.76
C ASN A 62 10.91 8.73 -3.10
N ASP A 63 12.08 9.36 -3.10
CA ASP A 63 12.19 10.81 -3.35
C ASP A 63 11.76 11.21 -4.76
N PHE A 64 11.74 10.27 -5.71
CA PHE A 64 11.22 10.46 -7.05
C PHE A 64 9.72 10.17 -7.19
N LEU A 65 9.00 9.97 -6.07
CA LEU A 65 7.59 9.62 -5.99
C LEU A 65 7.24 8.29 -6.70
N ARG A 66 8.20 7.36 -6.73
CA ARG A 66 8.00 6.00 -7.24
C ARG A 66 7.77 5.05 -6.09
N LYS A 67 6.90 4.06 -6.29
CA LYS A 67 6.65 3.03 -5.29
C LYS A 67 7.86 2.12 -5.19
N TYR A 68 8.46 1.97 -4.02
CA TYR A 68 9.45 0.92 -3.77
C TYR A 68 8.88 -0.21 -2.91
N LEU A 69 7.79 0.05 -2.20
CA LEU A 69 7.07 -0.92 -1.38
C LEU A 69 5.56 -0.65 -1.45
N HIS A 70 4.77 -1.71 -1.46
CA HIS A 70 3.32 -1.65 -1.43
C HIS A 70 2.73 -2.80 -0.62
N TYR A 71 1.76 -2.48 0.21
CA TYR A 71 0.94 -3.43 0.95
C TYR A 71 -0.48 -3.40 0.44
N ASP A 72 -1.04 -4.59 0.20
CA ASP A 72 -2.44 -4.78 -0.14
C ASP A 72 -3.12 -5.61 0.96
N PHE A 73 -4.03 -4.97 1.67
CA PHE A 73 -4.83 -5.59 2.72
C PHE A 73 -6.24 -5.86 2.21
N ILE A 74 -6.73 -7.07 2.46
CA ILE A 74 -8.16 -7.37 2.30
C ILE A 74 -8.90 -7.03 3.59
N VAL A 75 -10.05 -6.37 3.47
CA VAL A 75 -10.95 -6.12 4.60
C VAL A 75 -11.73 -7.39 4.88
N LYS A 76 -11.69 -7.83 6.14
CA LYS A 76 -12.42 -8.98 6.67
C LYS A 76 -13.58 -8.51 7.53
N GLU A 77 -14.38 -9.47 7.97
CA GLU A 77 -15.41 -9.26 8.98
C GLU A 77 -14.80 -8.62 10.25
N ASP A 78 -15.64 -7.90 11.00
CA ASP A 78 -15.27 -7.20 12.24
C ASP A 78 -14.18 -6.13 12.06
N ASN A 79 -14.10 -5.49 10.89
CA ASN A 79 -13.13 -4.43 10.59
C ASN A 79 -11.67 -4.89 10.73
N ARG A 80 -11.38 -6.18 10.57
CA ARG A 80 -10.00 -6.66 10.52
C ARG A 80 -9.44 -6.53 9.12
N LEU A 81 -8.14 -6.28 9.04
CA LEU A 81 -7.37 -6.31 7.81
C LEU A 81 -6.48 -7.54 7.83
N PHE A 82 -6.35 -8.18 6.67
CA PHE A 82 -5.31 -9.19 6.44
C PHE A 82 -4.41 -8.74 5.30
N LEU A 83 -3.10 -8.64 5.57
CA LEU A 83 -2.08 -8.35 4.56
C LEU A 83 -1.95 -9.54 3.62
N ARG A 84 -2.54 -9.38 2.43
CA ARG A 84 -2.61 -10.42 1.41
C ARG A 84 -1.40 -10.38 0.49
N THR A 85 -0.93 -9.19 0.16
CA THR A 85 0.17 -9.03 -0.80
C THR A 85 1.14 -7.96 -0.35
N ILE A 86 2.43 -8.24 -0.45
CA ILE A 86 3.49 -7.24 -0.41
C ILE A 86 4.16 -7.21 -1.79
N MET A 87 4.40 -6.01 -2.31
CA MET A 87 5.16 -5.82 -3.55
C MET A 87 6.34 -4.89 -3.30
N TYR A 88 7.51 -5.27 -3.81
CA TYR A 88 8.75 -4.51 -3.76
C TYR A 88 9.22 -4.19 -5.16
N TRP A 89 9.82 -3.01 -5.33
CA TRP A 89 10.51 -2.61 -6.55
C TRP A 89 11.85 -1.98 -6.23
N GLU A 90 12.88 -2.44 -6.93
CA GLU A 90 14.23 -1.89 -6.87
C GLU A 90 14.53 -1.10 -8.15
N TYR A 91 15.19 0.03 -8.00
CA TYR A 91 15.49 0.94 -9.10
C TYR A 91 16.97 1.35 -9.10
N ASP A 92 17.52 1.53 -10.30
CA ASP A 92 18.80 2.20 -10.55
C ASP A 92 18.56 3.36 -11.52
N GLY A 93 18.75 4.59 -11.03
CA GLY A 93 18.26 5.79 -11.70
C GLY A 93 16.76 5.68 -12.00
N ASP A 94 16.37 5.80 -13.27
CA ASP A 94 14.99 5.65 -13.75
C ASP A 94 14.61 4.22 -14.16
N THR A 95 15.57 3.29 -14.12
CA THR A 95 15.36 1.92 -14.58
C THR A 95 14.93 1.04 -13.41
N GLN A 96 13.83 0.30 -13.56
CA GLN A 96 13.49 -0.77 -12.63
C GLN A 96 14.45 -1.94 -12.84
N LEU A 97 15.11 -2.37 -11.77
CA LEU A 97 16.02 -3.53 -11.79
C LEU A 97 15.28 -4.81 -11.49
N LYS A 98 14.41 -4.77 -10.48
CA LYS A 98 13.83 -5.96 -9.88
C LYS A 98 12.45 -5.66 -9.32
N SER A 99 11.58 -6.67 -9.35
CA SER A 99 10.34 -6.65 -8.58
C SER A 99 10.17 -7.95 -7.84
N MET A 100 9.56 -7.89 -6.66
CA MET A 100 9.20 -9.06 -5.88
C MET A 100 7.77 -8.93 -5.36
N ILE A 101 7.02 -10.01 -5.41
CA ILE A 101 5.65 -10.12 -4.89
C ILE A 101 5.64 -11.25 -3.87
N LEU A 102 5.16 -10.96 -2.67
CA LEU A 102 4.86 -11.95 -1.63
C LEU A 102 3.35 -12.02 -1.45
N GLY A 103 2.77 -13.18 -1.74
CA GLY A 103 1.36 -13.48 -1.50
C GLY A 103 1.20 -14.31 -0.23
N TYR A 104 0.23 -13.94 0.60
CA TYR A 104 -0.07 -14.60 1.86
C TYR A 104 -1.50 -15.14 1.87
N GLN A 105 -1.67 -16.28 2.54
CA GLN A 105 -2.97 -16.84 2.89
C GLN A 105 -3.09 -16.98 4.41
N GLU A 106 -4.31 -16.90 4.93
CA GLU A 106 -4.59 -16.97 6.37
C GLU A 106 -4.18 -18.31 7.01
N ASN A 107 -4.07 -19.36 6.19
CA ASN A 107 -3.61 -20.69 6.63
C ASN A 107 -2.07 -20.79 6.78
N GLY A 108 -1.34 -19.68 6.59
CA GLY A 108 0.12 -19.60 6.67
C GLY A 108 0.84 -19.88 5.37
N HIS A 109 0.16 -20.18 4.26
CA HIS A 109 0.81 -20.37 2.97
C HIS A 109 1.34 -19.04 2.42
N ILE A 110 2.60 -19.08 1.96
CA ILE A 110 3.31 -17.92 1.43
C ILE A 110 3.87 -18.31 0.06
N ALA A 111 3.56 -17.50 -0.95
CA ALA A 111 4.12 -17.61 -2.30
C ALA A 111 4.95 -16.37 -2.60
N MET A 112 6.11 -16.55 -3.21
CA MET A 112 7.01 -15.50 -3.63
C MET A 112 7.24 -15.61 -5.13
N GLU A 113 7.11 -14.51 -5.84
CA GLU A 113 7.58 -14.35 -7.22
C GLU A 113 8.56 -13.19 -7.26
N GLN A 114 9.71 -13.38 -7.87
CA GLN A 114 10.73 -12.36 -8.02
C GLN A 114 11.20 -12.33 -9.47
N LYS A 115 11.24 -11.13 -10.05
CA LYS A 115 11.58 -10.92 -11.45
C LYS A 115 12.76 -9.97 -11.61
N ASP A 116 13.78 -10.40 -12.34
CA ASP A 116 14.83 -9.53 -12.84
C ASP A 116 14.35 -8.83 -14.12
N SER A 117 14.45 -7.50 -14.14
CA SER A 117 13.93 -6.68 -15.24
C SER A 117 14.90 -6.61 -16.44
N LYS A 118 16.18 -6.91 -16.24
CA LYS A 118 17.22 -6.92 -17.28
C LYS A 118 17.24 -8.26 -18.02
N THR A 119 17.27 -9.36 -17.30
CA THR A 119 17.35 -10.71 -17.89
C THR A 119 15.96 -11.28 -18.21
N GLY A 120 14.93 -10.79 -17.51
CA GLY A 120 13.58 -11.35 -17.59
C GLY A 120 13.41 -12.65 -16.80
N GLU A 121 14.43 -13.09 -16.07
CA GLU A 121 14.38 -14.28 -15.23
C GLU A 121 13.35 -14.11 -14.11
N VAL A 122 12.60 -15.18 -13.85
CA VAL A 122 11.60 -15.26 -12.80
C VAL A 122 11.98 -16.39 -11.86
N GLU A 123 12.00 -16.07 -10.57
CA GLU A 123 12.19 -17.00 -9.47
C GLU A 123 10.89 -17.10 -8.69
N GLU A 124 10.42 -18.33 -8.47
CA GLU A 124 9.23 -18.61 -7.68
C GLU A 124 9.60 -19.51 -6.49
N ARG A 125 9.04 -19.21 -5.32
CA ARG A 125 9.18 -20.05 -4.13
C ARG A 125 7.87 -20.10 -3.36
N GLU A 126 7.61 -21.22 -2.72
CA GLU A 126 6.50 -21.37 -1.80
C GLU A 126 6.99 -21.91 -0.45
N THR A 127 6.36 -21.45 0.62
CA THR A 127 6.62 -21.94 1.97
C THR A 127 5.35 -21.85 2.82
N LYS A 128 5.45 -22.29 4.07
CA LYS A 128 4.41 -22.14 5.08
C LYS A 128 5.03 -21.64 6.38
N ASP A 129 4.46 -20.58 6.94
CA ASP A 129 4.94 -19.96 8.18
C ASP A 129 3.79 -19.31 8.96
N ASP A 130 4.07 -18.79 10.16
CA ASP A 130 3.13 -17.99 10.93
C ASP A 130 2.85 -16.64 10.26
N VAL A 131 1.58 -16.33 10.06
CA VAL A 131 1.08 -15.07 9.47
C VAL A 131 0.30 -14.24 10.48
N SER A 132 0.44 -14.50 11.78
CA SER A 132 -0.21 -13.73 12.85
C SER A 132 0.07 -12.22 12.74
N ARG A 133 1.27 -11.84 12.28
CA ARG A 133 1.71 -10.44 12.06
C ARG A 133 1.08 -9.76 10.85
N ASN A 134 0.42 -10.51 9.98
CA ASN A 134 -0.26 -9.96 8.79
C ASN A 134 -1.63 -9.37 9.11
N TRP A 135 -2.09 -9.49 10.36
CA TRP A 135 -3.37 -8.96 10.80
C TRP A 135 -3.23 -7.54 11.35
N ASP A 136 -4.21 -6.70 11.02
CA ASP A 136 -4.35 -5.33 11.51
C ASP A 136 -5.83 -4.98 11.68
N THR A 137 -6.12 -3.77 12.13
CA THR A 137 -7.48 -3.21 12.13
C THR A 137 -7.67 -2.26 10.96
N PHE A 138 -8.92 -2.10 10.52
CA PHE A 138 -9.31 -1.06 9.58
C PHE A 138 -8.95 0.32 10.17
N PRO A 139 -8.37 1.25 9.39
CA PRO A 139 -7.91 2.51 9.94
C PRO A 139 -9.08 3.37 10.40
N GLU A 140 -8.91 4.06 11.52
CA GLU A 140 -9.77 5.20 11.85
C GLU A 140 -9.42 6.38 10.94
N PHE A 141 -10.40 7.25 10.66
CA PHE A 141 -10.16 8.42 9.82
C PHE A 141 -9.06 9.32 10.41
N GLY A 142 -8.04 9.62 9.60
CA GLY A 142 -6.87 10.42 10.00
C GLY A 142 -5.76 9.63 10.70
N GLN A 143 -6.00 8.39 11.12
CA GLN A 143 -5.04 7.56 11.87
C GLN A 143 -4.42 6.47 10.98
N TYR A 144 -3.69 6.85 9.93
CA TYR A 144 -3.16 5.86 8.97
C TYR A 144 -1.71 5.43 9.25
N LEU A 145 -0.98 6.19 10.06
CA LEU A 145 0.48 6.04 10.20
C LEU A 145 0.91 4.66 10.70
N TYR A 146 0.09 4.00 11.52
CA TYR A 146 0.41 2.66 12.04
C TYR A 146 0.49 1.60 10.92
N LEU A 147 -0.18 1.82 9.79
CA LEU A 147 -0.11 0.94 8.61
C LEU A 147 1.17 1.19 7.78
N CYS A 148 1.79 2.36 7.93
CA CYS A 148 2.95 2.83 7.16
C CYS A 148 4.29 2.42 7.81
N LYS A 149 4.48 1.13 8.06
CA LYS A 149 5.73 0.55 8.60
C LYS A 149 6.40 -0.33 7.56
N GLU A 150 7.67 -0.09 7.25
CA GLU A 150 8.41 -0.87 6.25
C GLU A 150 8.69 -2.32 6.70
N GLU A 151 8.83 -2.55 8.00
CA GLU A 151 9.02 -3.87 8.57
C GLU A 151 7.67 -4.44 9.01
N ARG A 152 7.24 -5.53 8.37
CA ARG A 152 6.05 -6.31 8.74
C ARG A 152 6.40 -7.76 9.00
#